data_AF-A0A6V6XYZ4-F1
#
_entry.id   AF-A0A6V6XYZ4-F1
#
_cell.length_a   1.000
_cell.length_b   1.000
_cell.length_c   1.000
_cell.angle_alpha   90.00
_cell.angle_beta   90.00
_cell.angle_gamma   90.00
#
_symmetry.space_group_name_H-M   'P 1'
#
loop_
_entity.id
_entity.type
_entity.pdbx_description
1 polymer ?
#
loop_
_entity_poly.entity_id
_entity_poly.type
_entity_poly.pdbx_seq_one_letter_code
_entity_poly.pdbx_strand_id
1 'polypeptide(L)'
;MGRGKLTAEEQAILRANPNVKSVDDYHVFYTAAFKKHFVDAYTTGKRPKQIFIDAGFDPEILGDKRIERSADRWKQGHIRETVRASVDEDAVNKALKSIDEIKDIRKAKDKIAKQEKIIQQQAAEIEALKKAGRLGGRRCDKKTYGTTDLCKIVEETVQTYGTTINIKALCKNLQLPRSTYYYYKASKENRQRREEADQEALYFIKKAYDHSGKYYHKGSRTLRMVLKNNYDIIYNRKKIQRIMRKYQLICPMRRARPYDKRKNGGQENKIAPNRVKRVFKPGTARKLFLTDITFIKHQGHFSYVSVILDAQTNEPVAHKTSTSCKLDFVLDTLEQLKSCGYEQNAIIHSDQGVHYTAEKFRETVESMGLTQSMSRKGNCWDNAPCESFFGKMKQEVLFDENASDQEIETAVNDYINYYRYRRYQEGLGDMTPYEYGATLLSV
;
A
#
# COMPACT_ATOMS: atom_id res chain seq x y z
N MET A 1 84.78 -30.31 19.93
CA MET A 1 85.93 -30.13 20.85
C MET A 1 85.65 -28.92 21.77
N GLY A 2 85.04 -29.03 22.94
CA GLY A 2 84.70 -30.20 23.74
C GLY A 2 85.38 -30.18 25.11
N ARG A 3 85.27 -29.08 25.87
CA ARG A 3 85.37 -28.99 27.35
C ARG A 3 86.40 -29.92 28.01
N GLY A 4 87.65 -29.49 28.12
CA GLY A 4 88.56 -30.05 29.12
C GLY A 4 88.20 -29.48 30.51
N LYS A 5 87.88 -30.36 31.46
CA LYS A 5 87.98 -30.06 32.89
C LYS A 5 89.43 -29.60 33.13
N LEU A 6 89.63 -28.47 33.81
CA LEU A 6 90.99 -28.05 34.16
C LEU A 6 91.57 -29.10 35.12
N THR A 7 92.71 -29.67 34.75
CA THR A 7 93.45 -30.61 35.60
C THR A 7 93.93 -29.90 36.87
N ALA A 8 94.23 -30.66 37.93
CA ALA A 8 94.70 -30.08 39.19
C ALA A 8 95.99 -29.25 39.01
N GLU A 9 96.85 -29.65 38.06
CA GLU A 9 98.08 -28.93 37.69
C GLU A 9 97.78 -27.61 36.98
N GLU A 10 96.90 -27.61 35.97
CA GLU A 10 96.45 -26.39 35.27
C GLU A 10 95.77 -25.40 36.22
N GLN A 11 94.98 -25.90 37.19
CA GLN A 11 94.36 -25.05 38.21
C GLN A 11 95.40 -24.41 39.13
N ALA A 12 96.46 -25.13 39.50
CA ALA A 12 97.55 -24.59 40.33
C ALA A 12 98.32 -23.49 39.59
N ILE A 13 98.64 -23.71 38.31
CA ILE A 13 99.32 -22.72 37.45
C ILE A 13 98.47 -21.45 37.31
N LEU A 14 97.17 -21.59 37.04
CA LEU A 14 96.27 -20.44 36.89
C LEU A 14 96.07 -19.69 38.22
N ARG A 15 96.06 -20.38 39.37
CA ARG A 15 95.97 -19.73 40.70
C ARG A 15 97.22 -18.94 41.07
N ALA A 16 98.37 -19.27 40.49
CA ALA A 16 99.62 -18.52 40.72
C ALA A 16 99.63 -17.14 40.03
N ASN A 17 98.76 -16.91 39.04
CA ASN A 17 98.68 -15.62 38.33
C ASN A 17 97.91 -14.57 39.17
N PRO A 18 98.47 -13.37 39.43
CA PRO A 18 97.84 -12.32 40.25
C PRO A 18 96.52 -11.78 39.67
N ASN A 19 96.25 -12.00 38.38
CA ASN A 19 95.02 -11.57 37.71
C ASN A 19 93.84 -12.56 37.88
N VAL A 20 94.06 -13.69 38.56
CA VAL A 20 93.05 -14.69 38.85
C VAL A 20 92.56 -14.57 40.29
N LYS A 21 91.24 -14.46 40.47
CA LYS A 21 90.57 -14.42 41.77
C LYS A 21 90.30 -15.83 42.32
N SER A 22 89.83 -16.74 41.48
CA SER A 22 89.59 -18.15 41.83
C SER A 22 89.45 -19.02 40.58
N VAL A 23 89.69 -20.32 40.72
CA VAL A 23 89.57 -21.30 39.63
C VAL A 23 88.75 -22.49 40.11
N ASP A 24 87.68 -22.78 39.37
CA ASP A 24 86.83 -23.97 39.42
C ASP A 24 87.23 -24.93 38.28
N ASP A 25 86.80 -26.19 38.37
CA ASP A 25 86.93 -27.25 37.37
C ASP A 25 86.62 -26.77 35.93
N TYR A 26 85.70 -25.82 35.79
CA TYR A 26 85.24 -25.31 34.49
C TYR A 26 85.39 -23.80 34.28
N HIS A 27 85.74 -23.02 35.30
CA HIS A 27 85.70 -21.56 35.22
C HIS A 27 86.92 -20.90 35.86
N VAL A 28 87.45 -19.88 35.20
CA VAL A 28 88.46 -18.98 35.75
C VAL A 28 87.76 -17.67 36.08
N PHE A 29 87.80 -17.28 37.35
CA PHE A 29 87.28 -16.01 37.81
C PHE A 29 88.43 -15.02 37.90
N TYR A 30 88.32 -13.92 37.16
CA TYR A 30 89.36 -12.89 37.10
C TYR A 30 89.09 -11.74 38.07
N THR A 31 90.15 -11.05 38.49
CA THR A 31 90.04 -9.86 39.35
C THR A 31 89.33 -8.71 38.63
N ALA A 32 88.69 -7.82 39.39
CA ALA A 32 88.01 -6.65 38.81
C ALA A 32 89.00 -5.70 38.11
N ALA A 33 90.21 -5.55 38.67
CA ALA A 33 91.29 -4.76 38.08
C ALA A 33 91.69 -5.27 36.70
N PHE A 34 91.85 -6.60 36.54
CA PHE A 34 92.17 -7.19 35.24
C PHE A 34 91.05 -7.01 34.22
N LYS A 35 89.77 -7.14 34.63
CA LYS A 35 88.63 -6.90 33.72
C LYS A 35 88.59 -5.46 33.20
N LYS A 36 88.88 -4.48 34.05
CA LYS A 36 88.97 -3.06 33.65
C LYS A 36 90.14 -2.84 32.70
N HIS A 37 91.32 -3.32 33.06
CA HIS A 37 92.51 -3.27 32.21
C HIS A 37 92.27 -3.93 30.84
N PHE A 38 91.54 -5.05 30.82
CA PHE A 38 91.17 -5.72 29.59
C PHE A 38 90.31 -4.84 28.68
N VAL A 39 89.27 -4.21 29.23
CA VAL A 39 88.39 -3.33 28.44
C VAL A 39 89.17 -2.13 27.90
N ASP A 40 90.03 -1.50 28.70
CA ASP A 40 90.87 -0.36 28.30
C ASP A 40 91.90 -0.75 27.21
N ALA A 41 92.56 -1.90 27.37
CA ALA A 41 93.50 -2.42 26.39
C ALA A 41 92.81 -2.85 25.08
N TYR A 42 91.57 -3.32 25.18
CA TYR A 42 90.78 -3.71 24.02
C TYR A 42 90.25 -2.51 23.24
N THR A 43 89.77 -1.46 23.92
CA THR A 43 89.29 -0.21 23.26
C THR A 43 90.43 0.53 22.56
N THR A 44 91.67 0.37 23.03
CA THR A 44 92.88 0.87 22.36
C THR A 44 93.37 -0.02 21.20
N GLY A 45 92.67 -1.12 20.88
CA GLY A 45 92.88 -1.92 19.68
C GLY A 45 93.68 -3.22 19.86
N LYS A 46 94.10 -3.60 21.08
CA LYS A 46 94.80 -4.87 21.31
C LYS A 46 93.85 -6.07 21.14
N ARG A 47 94.35 -7.16 20.53
CA ARG A 47 93.58 -8.41 20.38
C ARG A 47 93.43 -9.12 21.74
N PRO A 48 92.26 -9.73 22.04
CA PRO A 48 92.01 -10.38 23.32
C PRO A 48 93.10 -11.36 23.75
N LYS A 49 93.54 -12.25 22.86
CA LYS A 49 94.61 -13.22 23.13
C LYS A 49 95.91 -12.56 23.59
N GLN A 50 96.29 -11.44 22.98
CA GLN A 50 97.49 -10.68 23.35
C GLN A 50 97.37 -10.07 24.75
N ILE A 51 96.20 -9.54 25.11
CA ILE A 51 95.96 -8.94 26.43
C ILE A 51 96.09 -10.00 27.54
N PHE A 52 95.64 -11.23 27.28
CA PHE A 52 95.82 -12.33 28.22
C PHE A 52 97.29 -12.76 28.33
N ILE A 53 98.03 -12.85 27.21
CA ILE A 53 99.47 -13.14 27.22
C ILE A 53 100.25 -12.07 28.00
N ASP A 54 100.00 -10.78 27.71
CA ASP A 54 100.63 -9.64 28.38
C ASP A 54 100.39 -9.67 29.90
N ALA A 55 99.26 -10.24 30.33
CA ALA A 55 98.88 -10.40 31.73
C ALA A 55 99.38 -11.72 32.37
N GLY A 56 100.27 -12.45 31.68
CA GLY A 56 100.91 -13.67 32.17
C GLY A 56 100.04 -14.93 32.08
N PHE A 57 99.01 -14.94 31.23
CA PHE A 57 98.25 -16.15 30.95
C PHE A 57 98.87 -16.92 29.80
N ASP A 58 99.03 -18.23 29.98
CA ASP A 58 99.36 -19.14 28.90
C ASP A 58 98.09 -19.50 28.11
N PRO A 59 98.00 -19.16 26.80
CA PRO A 59 96.85 -19.50 25.97
C PRO A 59 96.64 -21.00 25.77
N GLU A 60 97.68 -21.83 25.88
CA GLU A 60 97.56 -23.29 25.74
C GLU A 60 96.83 -23.90 26.94
N ILE A 61 97.13 -23.39 28.15
CA ILE A 61 96.48 -23.80 29.40
C ILE A 61 95.06 -23.23 29.50
N LEU A 62 94.89 -21.94 29.15
CA LEU A 62 93.61 -21.26 29.33
C LEU A 62 92.60 -21.63 28.21
N GLY A 63 93.10 -21.88 27.01
CA GLY A 63 92.32 -22.20 25.82
C GLY A 63 91.65 -20.98 25.18
N ASP A 64 91.81 -20.85 23.86
CA ASP A 64 91.33 -19.70 23.07
C ASP A 64 89.83 -19.42 23.26
N LYS A 65 88.99 -20.46 23.35
CA LYS A 65 87.54 -20.30 23.57
C LYS A 65 87.18 -19.70 24.93
N ARG A 66 87.98 -19.91 25.98
CA ARG A 66 87.74 -19.29 27.30
C ARG A 66 88.10 -17.81 27.27
N ILE A 67 89.17 -17.46 26.56
CA ILE A 67 89.60 -16.07 26.31
C ILE A 67 88.51 -15.32 25.55
N GLU A 68 88.04 -15.85 24.42
CA GLU A 68 87.00 -15.22 23.59
C GLU A 68 85.70 -14.98 24.37
N ARG A 69 85.21 -15.99 25.10
CA ARG A 69 83.97 -15.85 25.89
C ARG A 69 84.09 -14.83 27.02
N SER A 70 85.27 -14.75 27.64
CA SER A 70 85.52 -13.77 28.69
C SER A 70 85.57 -12.36 28.09
N ALA A 71 86.26 -12.21 26.96
CA ALA A 71 86.32 -10.98 26.19
C ALA A 71 84.93 -10.48 25.76
N ASP A 72 84.12 -11.34 25.14
CA ASP A 72 82.78 -10.97 24.67
C ASP A 72 81.86 -10.57 25.82
N ARG A 73 81.93 -11.28 26.94
CA ARG A 73 81.17 -10.93 28.14
C ARG A 73 81.54 -9.54 28.67
N TRP A 74 82.82 -9.21 28.70
CA TRP A 74 83.29 -7.92 29.21
C TRP A 74 82.99 -6.78 28.22
N LYS A 75 83.07 -7.01 26.91
CA LYS A 75 82.65 -6.06 25.87
C LYS A 75 81.16 -5.73 25.96
N GLN A 76 80.31 -6.75 26.04
CA GLN A 76 78.86 -6.58 26.14
C GLN A 76 78.47 -5.84 27.42
N GLY A 77 79.15 -6.12 28.53
CA GLY A 77 78.97 -5.39 29.79
C GLY A 77 79.28 -3.90 29.63
N HIS A 78 80.42 -3.57 29.03
CA HIS A 78 80.83 -2.18 28.82
C HIS A 78 79.89 -1.41 27.89
N ILE A 79 79.54 -1.99 26.72
CA ILE A 79 78.61 -1.37 25.76
C ILE A 79 77.26 -1.07 26.44
N ARG A 80 76.77 -1.99 27.28
CA ARG A 80 75.50 -1.81 27.99
C ARG A 80 75.57 -0.67 29.02
N GLU A 81 76.70 -0.49 29.70
CA GLU A 81 76.93 0.64 30.59
C GLU A 81 77.04 1.96 29.83
N THR A 82 77.76 1.99 28.69
CA THR A 82 77.91 3.20 27.87
C THR A 82 76.58 3.66 27.27
N VAL A 83 75.75 2.73 26.76
CA VAL A 83 74.43 3.03 26.20
C VAL A 83 73.45 3.50 27.29
N ARG A 84 73.48 2.91 28.49
CA ARG A 84 72.69 3.40 29.63
C ARG A 84 73.07 4.82 30.06
N ALA A 85 74.34 5.20 29.93
CA ALA A 85 74.81 6.52 30.28
C ALA A 85 74.46 7.60 29.24
N SER A 86 74.02 7.23 28.03
CA SER A 86 73.83 8.14 26.89
C SER A 86 72.38 8.25 26.38
N VAL A 87 71.43 7.56 27.01
CA VAL A 87 70.00 7.66 26.69
C VAL A 87 69.27 8.37 27.83
N ASP A 88 68.61 9.49 27.52
CA ASP A 88 67.64 10.12 28.41
C ASP A 88 66.38 9.24 28.44
N GLU A 89 66.28 8.37 29.46
CA GLU A 89 65.18 7.43 29.64
C GLU A 89 63.82 8.14 29.70
N ASP A 90 63.77 9.39 30.18
CA ASP A 90 62.52 10.15 30.29
C ASP A 90 61.99 10.59 28.91
N ALA A 91 62.88 10.98 28.00
CA ALA A 91 62.51 11.36 26.64
C ALA A 91 61.94 10.17 25.84
N VAL A 92 62.55 8.99 25.98
CA VAL A 92 62.08 7.75 25.32
C VAL A 92 60.73 7.32 25.86
N ASN A 93 60.55 7.34 27.19
CA ASN A 93 59.28 7.00 27.83
C ASN A 93 58.15 7.95 27.42
N LYS A 94 58.44 9.25 27.27
CA LYS A 94 57.46 10.25 26.81
C LYS A 94 57.02 10.00 25.37
N ALA A 95 57.94 9.67 24.47
CA ALA A 95 57.63 9.36 23.07
C ALA A 95 56.77 8.09 22.94
N LEU A 96 57.09 7.04 23.71
CA LEU A 96 56.29 5.80 23.75
C LEU A 96 54.86 6.07 24.24
N LYS A 97 54.72 6.90 25.29
CA LYS A 97 53.40 7.29 25.82
C LYS A 97 52.54 8.02 24.77
N SER A 98 53.13 8.96 24.02
CA SER A 98 52.41 9.67 22.94
C SER A 98 52.00 8.74 21.79
N ILE A 99 52.80 7.72 21.46
CA ILE A 99 52.44 6.72 20.44
C ILE A 99 51.23 5.89 20.90
N ASP A 100 51.20 5.47 22.17
CA ASP A 100 50.09 4.69 22.70
C ASP A 100 48.81 5.54 22.82
N GLU A 101 48.91 6.82 23.20
CA GLU A 101 47.78 7.77 23.16
C GLU A 101 47.19 7.91 21.74
N ILE A 102 48.04 8.00 20.71
CA ILE A 102 47.59 8.06 19.30
C ILE A 102 46.88 6.76 18.89
N LYS A 103 47.38 5.58 19.30
CA LYS A 103 46.71 4.30 19.04
C LYS A 103 45.34 4.26 19.71
N ASP A 104 45.23 4.76 20.93
CA ASP A 104 43.97 4.76 21.67
C ASP A 104 42.95 5.74 21.08
N ILE A 105 43.38 6.90 20.58
CA ILE A 105 42.53 7.82 19.81
C ILE A 105 41.98 7.15 18.54
N ARG A 106 42.82 6.41 17.80
CA ARG A 106 42.37 5.67 16.60
C ARG A 106 41.32 4.60 16.95
N LYS A 107 41.57 3.80 18.00
CA LYS A 107 40.60 2.82 18.51
C LYS A 107 39.29 3.49 18.94
N ALA A 108 39.36 4.66 19.58
CA ALA A 108 38.18 5.42 19.98
C ALA A 108 37.39 5.90 18.75
N LYS A 109 38.06 6.41 17.72
CA LYS A 109 37.43 6.81 16.45
C LYS A 109 36.72 5.65 15.75
N ASP A 110 37.35 4.47 15.72
CA ASP A 110 36.72 3.27 15.15
C ASP A 110 35.50 2.80 15.96
N LYS A 111 35.54 2.95 17.29
CA LYS A 111 34.38 2.69 18.16
C LYS A 111 33.25 3.68 17.89
N ILE A 112 33.56 4.97 17.74
CA ILE A 112 32.58 6.02 17.42
C ILE A 112 31.91 5.72 16.08
N ALA A 113 32.68 5.45 15.02
CA ALA A 113 32.13 5.11 13.71
C ALA A 113 31.21 3.87 13.74
N LYS A 114 31.56 2.85 14.56
CA LYS A 114 30.69 1.69 14.79
C LYS A 114 29.40 2.06 15.53
N GLN A 115 29.49 2.91 16.55
CA GLN A 115 28.34 3.38 17.32
C GLN A 115 27.41 4.26 16.48
N GLU A 116 27.95 5.17 15.67
CA GLU A 116 27.18 5.99 14.73
C GLU A 116 26.36 5.14 13.77
N LYS A 117 26.95 4.07 13.23
CA LYS A 117 26.24 3.11 12.37
C LYS A 117 25.10 2.39 13.10
N ILE A 118 25.29 2.05 14.38
CA ILE A 118 24.25 1.43 15.22
C ILE A 118 23.11 2.42 15.48
N ILE A 119 23.45 3.67 15.84
CA ILE A 119 22.46 4.72 16.09
C ILE A 119 21.63 4.98 14.83
N GLN A 120 22.27 5.04 13.66
CA GLN A 120 21.58 5.22 12.39
C GLN A 120 20.63 4.05 12.07
N GLN A 121 21.06 2.81 12.32
CA GLN A 121 20.21 1.62 12.16
C GLN A 121 19.01 1.66 13.11
N GLN A 122 19.22 1.99 14.38
CA GLN A 122 18.16 2.09 15.38
C GLN A 122 17.16 3.21 15.07
N ALA A 123 17.66 4.37 14.61
CA ALA A 123 16.83 5.49 14.18
C ALA A 123 15.89 5.08 13.04
N ALA A 124 16.43 4.38 12.03
CA ALA A 124 15.64 3.86 10.91
C ALA A 124 14.58 2.83 11.35
N GLU A 125 14.94 1.92 12.26
CA GLU A 125 13.99 0.95 12.82
C GLU A 125 12.86 1.62 13.59
N ILE A 126 13.20 2.61 14.44
CA ILE A 126 12.21 3.39 15.19
C ILE A 126 11.31 4.17 14.23
N GLU A 127 11.86 4.79 13.18
CA GLU A 127 11.04 5.52 12.21
C GLU A 127 10.09 4.58 11.45
N ALA A 128 10.57 3.43 10.98
CA ALA A 128 9.73 2.45 10.31
C ALA A 128 8.62 1.92 11.23
N LEU A 129 8.94 1.66 12.51
CA LEU A 129 7.96 1.27 13.52
C LEU A 129 6.98 2.40 13.85
N LYS A 130 7.43 3.66 13.87
CA LYS A 130 6.56 4.83 14.03
C LYS A 130 5.63 4.98 12.83
N LYS A 131 6.12 4.81 11.59
CA LYS A 131 5.28 4.85 10.37
C LYS A 131 4.28 3.70 10.38
N ALA A 132 4.70 2.49 10.73
CA ALA A 132 3.81 1.36 10.91
C ALA A 132 2.77 1.62 12.02
N GLY A 133 3.17 2.25 13.13
CA GLY A 133 2.29 2.63 14.24
C GLY A 133 1.41 3.87 13.97
N ARG A 134 1.73 4.72 12.98
CA ARG A 134 0.85 5.79 12.50
C ARG A 134 -0.26 5.24 11.61
N LEU A 135 0.00 4.12 10.93
CA LEU A 135 -0.99 3.41 10.14
C LEU A 135 -2.00 2.66 11.02
N GLY A 136 -1.68 2.39 12.30
CA GLY A 136 -2.65 1.96 13.29
C GLY A 136 -2.12 2.06 14.72
N GLY A 137 -2.94 2.65 15.59
CA GLY A 137 -2.57 3.04 16.94
C GLY A 137 -1.85 1.95 17.74
N ARG A 138 -0.72 2.35 18.36
CA ARG A 138 0.12 1.71 19.39
C ARG A 138 0.51 0.22 19.29
N ARG A 139 -0.09 -0.64 18.45
CA ARG A 139 0.34 -2.03 18.26
C ARG A 139 0.19 -2.46 16.80
N CYS A 140 1.30 -2.91 16.21
CA CYS A 140 1.37 -3.46 14.85
C CYS A 140 0.70 -4.84 14.80
N ASP A 141 -0.63 -4.91 14.92
CA ASP A 141 -1.38 -6.14 14.73
C ASP A 141 -1.54 -6.48 13.24
N LYS A 142 -1.11 -7.68 12.83
CA LYS A 142 -1.22 -8.19 11.44
C LYS A 142 -2.66 -8.23 10.89
N LYS A 143 -3.68 -8.14 11.76
CA LYS A 143 -5.10 -8.15 11.38
C LYS A 143 -5.55 -6.86 10.68
N THR A 144 -4.77 -5.78 10.73
CA THR A 144 -5.23 -4.44 10.32
C THR A 144 -4.47 -3.85 9.12
N TYR A 145 -3.41 -4.49 8.61
CA TYR A 145 -2.53 -3.93 7.55
C TYR A 145 -2.33 -4.88 6.37
N GLY A 146 -2.27 -4.32 5.15
CA GLY A 146 -1.88 -5.06 3.95
C GLY A 146 -0.37 -5.25 3.86
N THR A 147 0.08 -6.45 3.46
CA THR A 147 1.50 -6.78 3.26
C THR A 147 2.22 -5.78 2.33
N THR A 148 1.52 -5.22 1.36
CA THR A 148 2.02 -4.21 0.42
C THR A 148 2.43 -2.91 1.12
N ASP A 149 1.69 -2.48 2.15
CA ASP A 149 1.96 -1.22 2.85
C ASP A 149 3.21 -1.33 3.73
N LEU A 150 3.42 -2.48 4.36
CA LEU A 150 4.68 -2.79 5.05
C LEU A 150 5.88 -2.76 4.09
N CYS A 151 5.73 -3.31 2.88
CA CYS A 151 6.77 -3.24 1.86
C CYS A 151 7.07 -1.80 1.40
N LYS A 152 6.05 -0.91 1.33
CA LYS A 152 6.26 0.53 1.03
C LYS A 152 7.08 1.20 2.12
N ILE A 153 6.77 0.95 3.39
CA ILE A 153 7.53 1.51 4.52
C ILE A 153 8.99 1.07 4.44
N VAL A 154 9.26 -0.22 4.17
CA VAL A 154 10.62 -0.72 4.00
C VAL A 154 11.33 0.01 2.86
N GLU A 155 10.67 0.16 1.70
CA GLU A 155 11.25 0.85 0.54
C GLU A 155 11.55 2.33 0.85
N GLU A 156 10.62 3.05 1.47
CA GLU A 156 10.81 4.44 1.89
C GLU A 156 11.97 4.58 2.88
N THR A 157 12.03 3.73 3.91
CA THR A 157 13.11 3.76 4.90
C THR A 157 14.46 3.47 4.25
N VAL A 158 14.54 2.52 3.31
CA VAL A 158 15.77 2.26 2.54
C VAL A 158 16.15 3.45 1.66
N GLN A 159 15.19 4.16 1.06
CA GLN A 159 15.46 5.38 0.29
C GLN A 159 15.97 6.53 1.16
N THR A 160 15.42 6.71 2.38
CA THR A 160 15.79 7.81 3.29
C THR A 160 17.19 7.63 3.90
N TYR A 161 17.56 6.41 4.27
CA TYR A 161 18.79 6.13 5.03
C TYR A 161 19.86 5.38 4.24
N GLY A 162 19.56 5.00 2.99
CA GLY A 162 20.51 4.38 2.06
C GLY A 162 20.91 2.93 2.37
N THR A 163 22.03 2.49 1.80
CA THR A 163 22.54 1.11 1.88
C THR A 163 23.08 0.70 3.25
N THR A 164 23.15 1.63 4.20
CA THR A 164 23.64 1.38 5.56
C THR A 164 22.66 0.54 6.38
N ILE A 165 21.38 0.46 5.95
CA ILE A 165 20.34 -0.28 6.66
C ILE A 165 20.40 -1.78 6.44
N ASN A 166 20.31 -2.52 7.55
CA ASN A 166 20.06 -3.94 7.53
C ASN A 166 18.58 -4.27 7.24
N ILE A 167 18.28 -4.55 5.96
CA ILE A 167 16.93 -4.93 5.50
C ILE A 167 16.39 -6.16 6.25
N LYS A 168 17.25 -7.12 6.64
CA LYS A 168 16.82 -8.31 7.40
C LYS A 168 16.28 -7.93 8.78
N ALA A 169 16.95 -7.02 9.48
CA ALA A 169 16.50 -6.52 10.78
C ALA A 169 15.19 -5.74 10.65
N LEU A 170 15.10 -4.85 9.66
CA LEU A 170 13.92 -4.06 9.37
C LEU A 170 12.68 -4.92 9.05
N CYS A 171 12.82 -5.90 8.17
CA CYS A 171 11.75 -6.85 7.84
C CYS A 171 11.34 -7.69 9.07
N LYS A 172 12.30 -8.12 9.90
CA LYS A 172 12.02 -8.87 11.14
C LYS A 172 11.19 -8.04 12.12
N ASN A 173 11.54 -6.77 12.32
CA ASN A 173 10.82 -5.85 13.22
C ASN A 173 9.38 -5.59 12.74
N LEU A 174 9.17 -5.48 11.43
CA LEU A 174 7.85 -5.34 10.81
C LEU A 174 7.10 -6.67 10.65
N GLN A 175 7.67 -7.79 11.14
CA GLN A 175 7.13 -9.15 10.99
C GLN A 175 6.81 -9.54 9.54
N LEU A 176 7.60 -9.03 8.59
CA LEU A 176 7.48 -9.22 7.16
C LEU A 176 8.53 -10.23 6.68
N PRO A 177 8.18 -11.29 5.94
CA PRO A 177 9.18 -12.15 5.32
C PRO A 177 10.04 -11.39 4.31
N ARG A 178 11.36 -11.59 4.37
CA ARG A 178 12.31 -10.91 3.47
C ARG A 178 11.99 -11.17 1.99
N SER A 179 11.61 -12.41 1.65
CA SER A 179 11.20 -12.80 0.30
C SER A 179 10.06 -11.94 -0.24
N THR A 180 9.08 -11.58 0.60
CA THR A 180 7.95 -10.73 0.22
C THR A 180 8.40 -9.33 -0.18
N TYR A 181 9.36 -8.73 0.54
CA TYR A 181 9.90 -7.41 0.18
C TYR A 181 10.64 -7.44 -1.16
N TYR A 182 11.50 -8.44 -1.41
CA TYR A 182 12.20 -8.53 -2.69
C TYR A 182 11.25 -8.87 -3.85
N TYR A 183 10.23 -9.70 -3.62
CA TYR A 183 9.17 -9.92 -4.61
C TYR A 183 8.40 -8.63 -4.90
N TYR A 184 8.08 -7.83 -3.87
CA TYR A 184 7.51 -6.50 -4.03
C TYR A 184 8.45 -5.60 -4.84
N LYS A 185 9.75 -5.58 -4.56
CA LYS A 185 10.69 -4.76 -5.34
C LYS A 185 10.77 -5.20 -6.81
N ALA A 186 10.89 -6.50 -7.06
CA ALA A 186 10.97 -7.07 -8.41
C ALA A 186 9.68 -6.85 -9.22
N SER A 187 8.51 -6.88 -8.59
CA SER A 187 7.22 -6.68 -9.27
C SER A 187 6.84 -5.20 -9.45
N LYS A 188 7.76 -4.24 -9.22
CA LYS A 188 7.51 -2.79 -9.33
C LYS A 188 6.96 -2.40 -10.69
N GLU A 189 7.60 -2.82 -11.78
CA GLU A 189 7.15 -2.53 -13.15
C GLU A 189 5.77 -3.13 -13.45
N ASN A 190 5.52 -4.35 -12.99
CA ASN A 190 4.21 -5.00 -13.16
C ASN A 190 3.10 -4.27 -12.39
N ARG A 191 3.39 -3.76 -11.18
CA ARG A 191 2.44 -2.94 -10.43
C ARG A 191 2.19 -1.60 -11.12
N GLN A 192 3.24 -0.97 -11.63
CA GLN A 192 3.14 0.29 -12.35
C GLN A 192 2.26 0.15 -13.60
N ARG A 193 2.50 -0.87 -14.44
CA ARG A 193 1.64 -1.18 -15.59
C ARG A 193 0.17 -1.45 -15.21
N ARG A 194 -0.07 -2.13 -14.09
CA ARG A 194 -1.44 -2.34 -13.58
C ARG A 194 -2.09 -1.05 -13.10
N GLU A 195 -1.31 -0.16 -12.49
CA GLU A 195 -1.79 1.16 -12.06
C GLU A 195 -2.15 2.03 -13.27
N GLU A 196 -1.30 2.06 -14.29
CA GLU A 196 -1.56 2.77 -15.55
C GLU A 196 -2.83 2.26 -16.23
N ALA A 197 -2.98 0.94 -16.36
CA ALA A 197 -4.19 0.32 -16.90
C ALA A 197 -5.44 0.58 -16.03
N ASP A 198 -5.28 0.76 -14.72
CA ASP A 198 -6.36 1.17 -13.82
C ASP A 198 -6.75 2.63 -14.02
N GLN A 199 -5.78 3.52 -14.23
CA GLN A 199 -6.01 4.94 -14.50
C GLN A 199 -6.69 5.15 -15.86
N GLU A 200 -6.25 4.42 -16.89
CA GLU A 200 -6.91 4.43 -18.20
C GLU A 200 -8.36 3.94 -18.09
N ALA A 201 -8.57 2.80 -17.41
CA ALA A 201 -9.91 2.28 -17.21
C ALA A 201 -10.77 3.23 -16.34
N LEU A 202 -10.17 3.92 -15.36
CA LEU A 202 -10.84 4.95 -14.57
C LEU A 202 -11.30 6.11 -15.44
N TYR A 203 -10.48 6.57 -16.39
CA TYR A 203 -10.84 7.64 -17.30
C TYR A 203 -12.12 7.32 -18.09
N PHE A 204 -12.18 6.14 -18.69
CA PHE A 204 -13.37 5.70 -19.42
C PHE A 204 -14.56 5.44 -18.50
N ILE A 205 -14.34 4.85 -17.32
CA ILE A 205 -15.40 4.65 -16.33
C ILE A 205 -15.99 5.99 -15.88
N LYS A 206 -15.18 7.02 -15.63
CA LYS A 206 -15.65 8.37 -15.29
C LYS A 206 -16.41 9.00 -16.45
N LYS A 207 -15.88 8.93 -17.68
CA LYS A 207 -16.59 9.38 -18.87
C LYS A 207 -17.97 8.73 -19.00
N ALA A 208 -18.05 7.40 -18.86
CA ALA A 208 -19.32 6.67 -18.90
C ALA A 208 -20.25 6.98 -17.72
N TYR A 209 -19.68 7.31 -16.56
CA TYR A 209 -20.41 7.74 -15.39
C TYR A 209 -21.07 9.12 -15.62
N ASP A 210 -20.33 10.05 -16.22
CA ASP A 210 -20.76 11.44 -16.45
C ASP A 210 -21.58 11.63 -17.73
N HIS A 211 -21.48 10.71 -18.71
CA HIS A 211 -22.09 10.79 -20.05
C HIS A 211 -23.62 11.08 -20.05
N SER A 212 -24.30 10.72 -18.97
CA SER A 212 -25.75 10.90 -18.83
C SER A 212 -26.19 12.20 -18.16
N GLY A 213 -25.25 13.03 -17.70
CA GLY A 213 -25.54 14.21 -16.88
C GLY A 213 -25.08 14.02 -15.42
N LYS A 214 -24.70 15.14 -14.78
CA LYS A 214 -24.05 15.23 -13.45
C LYS A 214 -24.83 14.58 -12.30
N TYR A 215 -26.09 14.20 -12.51
CA TYR A 215 -27.03 13.88 -11.44
C TYR A 215 -27.36 12.39 -11.29
N TYR A 216 -26.89 11.50 -12.18
CA TYR A 216 -27.35 10.10 -12.19
C TYR A 216 -26.29 9.09 -11.77
N HIS A 217 -26.40 8.59 -10.55
CA HIS A 217 -25.55 7.54 -10.03
C HIS A 217 -25.68 6.22 -10.82
N LYS A 218 -24.54 5.63 -11.23
CA LYS A 218 -24.52 4.37 -12.00
C LYS A 218 -23.80 3.25 -11.29
N GLY A 219 -24.46 2.10 -11.26
CA GLY A 219 -23.83 0.86 -10.83
C GLY A 219 -22.94 0.25 -11.92
N SER A 220 -22.06 -0.66 -11.50
CA SER A 220 -21.14 -1.39 -12.38
C SER A 220 -21.77 -2.06 -13.61
N ARG A 221 -23.05 -2.45 -13.53
CA ARG A 221 -23.78 -3.09 -14.65
C ARG A 221 -24.14 -2.08 -15.73
N THR A 222 -24.70 -0.93 -15.34
CA THR A 222 -24.99 0.18 -16.26
C THR A 222 -23.71 0.70 -16.90
N LEU A 223 -22.65 0.87 -16.12
CA LEU A 223 -21.35 1.30 -16.65
C LEU A 223 -20.79 0.33 -17.69
N ARG A 224 -20.92 -0.98 -17.48
CA ARG A 224 -20.51 -1.98 -18.49
C ARG A 224 -21.25 -1.77 -19.82
N MET A 225 -22.56 -1.55 -19.77
CA MET A 225 -23.37 -1.36 -20.99
C MET A 225 -23.02 -0.06 -21.69
N VAL A 226 -22.88 1.05 -20.96
CA VAL A 226 -22.47 2.35 -21.52
C VAL A 226 -21.06 2.27 -22.13
N LEU A 227 -20.11 1.61 -21.45
CA LEU A 227 -18.76 1.42 -21.98
C LEU A 227 -18.76 0.63 -23.29
N LYS A 228 -19.57 -0.44 -23.36
CA LYS A 228 -19.71 -1.26 -24.56
C LYS A 228 -20.36 -0.47 -25.70
N ASN A 229 -21.52 0.14 -25.47
CA ASN A 229 -22.32 0.73 -26.53
C ASN A 229 -21.81 2.10 -27.00
N ASN A 230 -21.17 2.89 -26.14
CA ASN A 230 -20.80 4.28 -26.46
C ASN A 230 -19.30 4.44 -26.74
N TYR A 231 -18.48 3.50 -26.28
CA TYR A 231 -17.02 3.59 -26.38
C TYR A 231 -16.37 2.33 -26.96
N ASP A 232 -17.14 1.29 -27.29
CA ASP A 232 -16.65 -0.02 -27.75
C ASP A 232 -15.64 -0.68 -26.78
N ILE A 233 -15.80 -0.42 -25.47
CA ILE A 233 -14.92 -0.92 -24.42
C ILE A 233 -15.60 -2.05 -23.65
N ILE A 234 -15.02 -3.25 -23.75
CA ILE A 234 -15.50 -4.44 -23.04
C ILE A 234 -14.65 -4.67 -21.78
N TYR A 235 -15.16 -4.20 -20.63
CA TYR A 235 -14.61 -4.55 -19.33
C TYR A 235 -15.45 -5.58 -18.59
N ASN A 236 -14.77 -6.51 -17.92
CA ASN A 236 -15.43 -7.41 -16.98
C ASN A 236 -16.05 -6.60 -15.83
N ARG A 237 -17.28 -6.93 -15.44
CA ARG A 237 -17.99 -6.28 -14.31
C ARG A 237 -17.17 -6.25 -13.02
N LYS A 238 -16.38 -7.29 -12.73
CA LYS A 238 -15.48 -7.34 -11.55
C LYS A 238 -14.36 -6.31 -11.64
N LYS A 239 -13.83 -6.03 -12.85
CA LYS A 239 -12.83 -4.97 -13.08
C LYS A 239 -13.44 -3.60 -12.77
N ILE A 240 -14.62 -3.32 -13.31
CA ILE A 240 -15.35 -2.06 -13.05
C ILE A 240 -15.59 -1.88 -11.54
N GLN A 241 -16.13 -2.90 -10.85
CA GLN A 241 -16.36 -2.84 -9.41
C GLN A 241 -15.08 -2.64 -8.59
N ARG A 242 -13.96 -3.25 -9.00
CA ARG A 242 -12.67 -3.05 -8.35
C ARG A 242 -12.18 -1.61 -8.51
N ILE A 243 -12.28 -1.04 -9.71
CA ILE A 243 -11.88 0.35 -9.99
C ILE A 243 -12.79 1.31 -9.24
N MET A 244 -14.12 1.12 -9.28
CA MET A 244 -15.07 1.94 -8.53
C MET A 244 -14.73 1.96 -7.03
N ARG A 245 -14.42 0.79 -6.42
CA ARG A 245 -14.00 0.72 -5.01
C ARG A 245 -12.66 1.41 -4.76
N LYS A 246 -11.67 1.19 -5.62
CA LYS A 246 -10.32 1.77 -5.50
C LYS A 246 -10.35 3.30 -5.51
N TYR A 247 -11.17 3.89 -6.38
CA TYR A 247 -11.27 5.34 -6.56
C TYR A 247 -12.55 5.95 -5.95
N GLN A 248 -13.24 5.21 -5.08
CA GLN A 248 -14.39 5.68 -4.31
C GLN A 248 -15.55 6.25 -5.17
N LEU A 249 -15.78 5.66 -6.35
CA LEU A 249 -16.95 5.93 -7.17
C LEU A 249 -18.16 5.18 -6.59
N ILE A 250 -19.02 5.89 -5.88
CA ILE A 250 -20.15 5.31 -5.14
C ILE A 250 -21.44 5.48 -5.92
N CYS A 251 -22.18 4.38 -6.06
CA CYS A 251 -23.58 4.38 -6.48
C CYS A 251 -24.44 4.17 -5.22
N PRO A 252 -25.02 5.22 -4.60
CA PRO A 252 -25.89 5.07 -3.45
C PRO A 252 -27.07 4.16 -3.78
N MET A 253 -27.37 3.28 -2.84
CA MET A 253 -28.57 2.44 -2.87
C MET A 253 -29.54 2.97 -1.83
N ARG A 254 -30.75 3.32 -2.26
CA ARG A 254 -31.79 3.76 -1.32
C ARG A 254 -32.12 2.58 -0.41
N ARG A 255 -32.00 2.76 0.91
CA ARG A 255 -32.43 1.73 1.87
C ARG A 255 -33.93 1.49 1.70
N ALA A 256 -34.34 0.23 1.69
CA ALA A 256 -35.75 -0.13 1.71
C ALA A 256 -36.40 0.55 2.92
N ARG A 257 -37.47 1.31 2.69
CA ARG A 257 -38.29 1.81 3.79
C ARG A 257 -39.03 0.61 4.39
N PRO A 258 -39.14 0.50 5.72
CA PRO A 258 -40.00 -0.50 6.34
C PRO A 258 -41.40 -0.40 5.72
N TYR A 259 -41.95 -1.55 5.31
CA TYR A 259 -43.27 -1.63 4.73
C TYR A 259 -44.32 -1.37 5.83
N ASP A 260 -44.84 -0.15 5.89
CA ASP A 260 -45.99 0.16 6.74
C ASP A 260 -47.24 -0.48 6.11
N LYS A 261 -47.72 -1.57 6.73
CA LYS A 261 -49.03 -2.16 6.45
C LYS A 261 -50.13 -1.19 6.86
N ARG A 262 -50.37 -0.14 6.08
CA ARG A 262 -51.63 0.61 6.21
C ARG A 262 -52.75 -0.25 5.66
N LYS A 263 -53.63 -0.71 6.55
CA LYS A 263 -54.87 -1.39 6.21
C LYS A 263 -55.78 -0.40 5.48
N ASN A 264 -55.89 -0.51 4.16
CA ASN A 264 -56.87 0.26 3.39
C ASN A 264 -58.24 -0.41 3.46
N GLY A 265 -58.94 -0.24 4.58
CA GLY A 265 -60.39 -0.42 4.68
C GLY A 265 -61.08 0.84 4.14
N GLY A 266 -61.82 0.72 3.03
CA GLY A 266 -62.47 1.84 2.36
C GLY A 266 -63.24 1.38 1.13
N GLN A 267 -64.36 2.06 0.86
CA GLN A 267 -65.47 1.71 -0.05
C GLN A 267 -65.09 1.19 -1.44
N GLU A 268 -65.98 0.35 -1.97
CA GLU A 268 -65.93 -0.25 -3.30
C GLU A 268 -66.26 0.79 -4.37
N ASN A 269 -65.23 1.38 -4.97
CA ASN A 269 -65.37 2.11 -6.22
C ASN A 269 -65.67 1.13 -7.38
N LYS A 270 -66.16 1.63 -8.53
CA LYS A 270 -66.32 0.82 -9.75
C LYS A 270 -64.92 0.33 -10.21
N ILE A 271 -64.63 -0.96 -10.02
CA ILE A 271 -63.32 -1.58 -10.28
C ILE A 271 -63.36 -2.35 -11.61
N ALA A 272 -62.32 -2.19 -12.44
CA ALA A 272 -62.13 -3.02 -13.63
C ALA A 272 -61.42 -4.34 -13.29
N PRO A 273 -61.71 -5.45 -13.99
CA PRO A 273 -61.07 -6.73 -13.71
C PRO A 273 -59.55 -6.70 -13.97
N ASN A 274 -58.79 -7.45 -13.17
CA ASN A 274 -57.36 -7.65 -13.40
C ASN A 274 -57.16 -8.62 -14.59
N ARG A 275 -56.85 -8.06 -15.76
CA ARG A 275 -56.61 -8.76 -17.02
C ARG A 275 -55.13 -9.12 -17.20
N VAL A 276 -54.22 -8.32 -16.62
CA VAL A 276 -52.76 -8.50 -16.77
C VAL A 276 -52.26 -9.72 -16.01
N LYS A 277 -52.76 -9.97 -14.80
CA LYS A 277 -52.39 -11.13 -13.96
C LYS A 277 -50.85 -11.32 -13.86
N ARG A 278 -50.10 -10.21 -13.79
CA ARG A 278 -48.63 -10.13 -13.71
C ARG A 278 -47.86 -10.61 -14.94
N VAL A 279 -48.54 -10.77 -16.08
CA VAL A 279 -47.90 -11.03 -17.38
C VAL A 279 -47.62 -9.70 -18.06
N PHE A 280 -46.43 -9.13 -17.77
CA PHE A 280 -46.05 -7.78 -18.24
C PHE A 280 -45.38 -7.76 -19.62
N LYS A 281 -45.03 -8.91 -20.19
CA LYS A 281 -44.35 -9.01 -21.49
C LYS A 281 -45.27 -9.63 -22.53
N PRO A 282 -46.12 -8.84 -23.21
CA PRO A 282 -47.05 -9.33 -24.23
C PRO A 282 -46.37 -9.73 -25.54
N GLY A 283 -45.05 -9.53 -25.68
CA GLY A 283 -44.27 -9.93 -26.86
C GLY A 283 -44.14 -8.84 -27.92
N THR A 284 -45.10 -7.92 -28.05
CA THR A 284 -45.02 -6.74 -28.92
C THR A 284 -45.11 -5.44 -28.12
N ALA A 285 -44.51 -4.37 -28.65
CA ALA A 285 -44.59 -3.05 -28.03
C ALA A 285 -46.00 -2.47 -28.13
N ARG A 286 -46.34 -1.52 -27.26
CA ARG A 286 -47.58 -0.72 -27.32
C ARG A 286 -48.91 -1.50 -27.22
N LYS A 287 -48.88 -2.72 -26.68
CA LYS A 287 -50.09 -3.52 -26.34
C LYS A 287 -50.54 -3.41 -24.89
N LEU A 288 -49.60 -3.22 -23.98
CA LEU A 288 -49.88 -3.16 -22.54
C LEU A 288 -49.15 -1.97 -21.94
N PHE A 289 -49.92 -1.05 -21.40
CA PHE A 289 -49.44 0.12 -20.70
C PHE A 289 -49.70 -0.01 -19.20
N LEU A 290 -48.74 0.42 -18.41
CA LEU A 290 -48.84 0.50 -16.95
C LEU A 290 -48.82 1.98 -16.56
N THR A 291 -49.75 2.41 -15.72
CA THR A 291 -49.77 3.77 -15.21
C THR A 291 -49.76 3.79 -13.69
N ASP A 292 -49.07 4.76 -13.12
CA ASP A 292 -49.05 5.02 -11.70
C ASP A 292 -48.66 6.50 -11.45
N ILE A 293 -48.91 6.98 -10.23
CA ILE A 293 -48.57 8.32 -9.78
C ILE A 293 -47.56 8.21 -8.65
N THR A 294 -46.54 9.06 -8.71
CA THR A 294 -45.60 9.24 -7.61
C THR A 294 -45.58 10.70 -7.15
N PHE A 295 -45.20 10.93 -5.90
CA PHE A 295 -44.96 12.28 -5.37
C PHE A 295 -43.47 12.52 -5.07
N ILE A 296 -43.03 13.77 -5.18
CA ILE A 296 -41.70 14.27 -4.83
C ILE A 296 -41.90 15.41 -3.83
N LYS A 297 -41.23 15.34 -2.68
CA LYS A 297 -41.31 16.38 -1.64
C LYS A 297 -40.21 17.41 -1.87
N HIS A 298 -40.58 18.69 -1.88
CA HIS A 298 -39.67 19.83 -1.98
C HIS A 298 -40.37 21.07 -1.40
N GLN A 299 -39.61 22.07 -0.93
CA GLN A 299 -40.11 23.33 -0.37
C GLN A 299 -41.32 23.18 0.59
N GLY A 300 -41.31 22.13 1.42
CA GLY A 300 -42.39 21.84 2.36
C GLY A 300 -43.70 21.29 1.76
N HIS A 301 -43.81 21.11 0.45
CA HIS A 301 -44.99 20.58 -0.25
C HIS A 301 -44.61 19.44 -1.23
N PHE A 302 -45.54 19.05 -2.11
CA PHE A 302 -45.38 17.92 -3.02
C PHE A 302 -45.69 18.29 -4.47
N SER A 303 -44.81 17.89 -5.39
CA SER A 303 -45.17 17.73 -6.81
C SER A 303 -45.53 16.28 -7.09
N TYR A 304 -46.50 16.08 -7.97
CA TYR A 304 -47.03 14.80 -8.41
C TYR A 304 -46.57 14.52 -9.84
N VAL A 305 -46.20 13.28 -10.12
CA VAL A 305 -45.74 12.84 -11.44
C VAL A 305 -46.57 11.63 -11.83
N SER A 306 -47.32 11.74 -12.93
CA SER A 306 -47.97 10.61 -13.57
C SER A 306 -47.11 10.12 -14.72
N VAL A 307 -46.99 8.80 -14.87
CA VAL A 307 -46.27 8.16 -15.98
C VAL A 307 -47.14 7.06 -16.58
N ILE A 308 -47.02 6.89 -17.88
CA ILE A 308 -47.49 5.72 -18.61
C ILE A 308 -46.27 5.01 -19.20
N LEU A 309 -46.10 3.75 -18.82
CA LEU A 309 -44.99 2.89 -19.18
C LEU A 309 -45.46 1.80 -20.15
N ASP A 310 -44.78 1.59 -21.27
CA ASP A 310 -44.97 0.36 -22.07
C ASP A 310 -44.36 -0.82 -21.31
N ALA A 311 -45.20 -1.81 -20.98
CA ALA A 311 -44.80 -2.96 -20.20
C ALA A 311 -43.80 -3.87 -20.93
N GLN A 312 -43.86 -3.94 -22.26
CA GLN A 312 -42.96 -4.76 -23.07
C GLN A 312 -41.55 -4.15 -23.11
N THR A 313 -41.44 -2.84 -23.33
CA THR A 313 -40.16 -2.16 -23.56
C THR A 313 -39.59 -1.47 -22.34
N ASN A 314 -40.39 -1.33 -21.27
CA ASN A 314 -40.13 -0.45 -20.15
C ASN A 314 -39.99 1.03 -20.55
N GLU A 315 -40.49 1.46 -21.72
CA GLU A 315 -40.39 2.84 -22.18
C GLU A 315 -41.44 3.72 -21.49
N PRO A 316 -41.06 4.83 -20.83
CA PRO A 316 -42.01 5.84 -20.40
C PRO A 316 -42.49 6.61 -21.64
N VAL A 317 -43.68 6.26 -22.13
CA VAL A 317 -44.25 6.80 -23.37
C VAL A 317 -44.99 8.12 -23.15
N ALA A 318 -45.49 8.36 -21.94
CA ALA A 318 -46.12 9.61 -21.56
C ALA A 318 -45.86 9.93 -20.10
N HIS A 319 -45.79 11.23 -19.78
CA HIS A 319 -45.65 11.68 -18.40
C HIS A 319 -46.11 13.13 -18.21
N LYS A 320 -46.50 13.46 -16.98
CA LYS A 320 -46.84 14.85 -16.61
C LYS A 320 -46.51 15.10 -15.15
N THR A 321 -45.92 16.27 -14.89
CA THR A 321 -45.68 16.78 -13.54
C THR A 321 -46.75 17.83 -13.21
N SER A 322 -47.21 17.85 -11.97
CA SER A 322 -48.23 18.78 -11.49
C SER A 322 -47.99 19.15 -10.02
N THR A 323 -48.34 20.37 -9.64
CA THR A 323 -48.36 20.82 -8.24
C THR A 323 -49.65 20.42 -7.52
N SER A 324 -50.66 19.98 -8.28
CA SER A 324 -51.97 19.56 -7.78
C SER A 324 -52.21 18.07 -8.01
N CYS A 325 -52.71 17.39 -6.97
CA CYS A 325 -53.12 15.97 -7.05
C CYS A 325 -54.51 15.78 -7.69
N LYS A 326 -54.96 16.73 -8.53
CA LYS A 326 -56.25 16.63 -9.24
C LYS A 326 -56.18 15.65 -10.41
N LEU A 327 -57.31 15.34 -11.03
CA LEU A 327 -57.37 14.37 -12.13
C LEU A 327 -56.68 14.87 -13.42
N ASP A 328 -56.61 16.18 -13.64
CA ASP A 328 -56.27 16.76 -14.95
C ASP A 328 -54.91 16.30 -15.48
N PHE A 329 -53.85 16.29 -14.66
CA PHE A 329 -52.51 15.88 -15.11
C PHE A 329 -52.44 14.39 -15.50
N VAL A 330 -53.34 13.54 -14.99
CA VAL A 330 -53.45 12.14 -15.40
C VAL A 330 -54.12 12.05 -16.76
N LEU A 331 -55.13 12.88 -17.03
CA LEU A 331 -55.76 12.96 -18.35
C LEU A 331 -54.78 13.49 -19.41
N ASP A 332 -53.96 14.47 -19.07
CA ASP A 332 -52.89 14.97 -19.94
C ASP A 332 -51.94 13.85 -20.38
N THR A 333 -51.65 12.87 -19.50
CA THR A 333 -50.82 11.72 -19.90
C THR A 333 -51.52 10.79 -20.88
N LEU A 334 -52.85 10.66 -20.81
CA LEU A 334 -53.62 9.90 -21.80
C LEU A 334 -53.61 10.58 -23.18
N GLU A 335 -53.68 11.92 -23.21
CA GLU A 335 -53.56 12.69 -24.45
C GLU A 335 -52.18 12.53 -25.11
N GLN A 336 -51.11 12.54 -24.30
CA GLN A 336 -49.76 12.24 -24.78
C GLN A 336 -49.65 10.80 -25.31
N LEU A 337 -50.27 9.82 -24.63
CA LEU A 337 -50.30 8.43 -25.08
C LEU A 337 -51.01 8.31 -26.44
N LYS A 338 -52.13 9.02 -26.62
CA LYS A 338 -52.84 9.09 -27.92
C LYS A 338 -51.93 9.55 -29.04
N SER A 339 -51.11 10.56 -28.78
CA SER A 339 -50.16 11.11 -29.76
C SER A 339 -49.02 10.13 -30.09
N CYS A 340 -48.66 9.24 -29.18
CA CYS A 340 -47.63 8.22 -29.42
C CYS A 340 -48.10 7.07 -30.32
N GLY A 341 -49.41 6.78 -30.32
CA GLY A 341 -50.04 5.67 -31.03
C GLY A 341 -49.87 4.32 -30.32
N TYR A 342 -50.87 3.46 -30.44
CA TYR A 342 -50.91 2.13 -29.81
C TYR A 342 -51.73 1.13 -30.63
N GLU A 343 -51.57 -0.16 -30.34
CA GLU A 343 -52.34 -1.20 -31.00
C GLU A 343 -53.83 -1.17 -30.63
N GLN A 344 -54.68 -1.66 -31.53
CA GLN A 344 -56.11 -1.79 -31.25
C GLN A 344 -56.35 -2.74 -30.07
N ASN A 345 -57.25 -2.36 -29.16
CA ASN A 345 -57.52 -3.07 -27.91
C ASN A 345 -56.33 -3.15 -26.94
N ALA A 346 -55.37 -2.22 -27.03
CA ALA A 346 -54.31 -2.11 -26.04
C ALA A 346 -54.90 -1.94 -24.62
N ILE A 347 -54.21 -2.51 -23.64
CA ILE A 347 -54.65 -2.51 -22.24
C ILE A 347 -53.91 -1.40 -21.50
N ILE A 348 -54.63 -0.62 -20.70
CA ILE A 348 -54.03 0.26 -19.69
C ILE A 348 -54.31 -0.30 -18.31
N HIS A 349 -53.24 -0.56 -17.56
CA HIS A 349 -53.29 -1.16 -16.23
C HIS A 349 -52.84 -0.17 -15.16
N SER A 350 -53.65 -0.01 -14.11
CA SER A 350 -53.38 0.88 -12.98
C SER A 350 -53.63 0.18 -11.66
N ASP A 351 -53.34 0.85 -10.55
CA ASP A 351 -53.91 0.48 -9.27
C ASP A 351 -55.37 0.93 -9.13
N GLN A 352 -55.96 0.70 -7.94
CA GLN A 352 -57.31 1.14 -7.60
C GLN A 352 -57.34 2.55 -6.99
N GLY A 353 -56.36 3.40 -7.34
CA GLY A 353 -56.28 4.78 -6.88
C GLY A 353 -57.48 5.62 -7.34
N VAL A 354 -57.80 6.67 -6.58
CA VAL A 354 -58.98 7.51 -6.81
C VAL A 354 -59.03 8.10 -8.22
N HIS A 355 -57.87 8.48 -8.78
CA HIS A 355 -57.73 9.00 -10.14
C HIS A 355 -58.18 8.00 -11.20
N TYR A 356 -57.80 6.74 -11.05
CA TYR A 356 -58.06 5.68 -12.03
C TYR A 356 -59.46 5.11 -11.94
N THR A 357 -60.12 5.27 -10.79
CA THR A 357 -61.53 4.91 -10.60
C THR A 357 -62.51 6.02 -11.02
N ALA A 358 -62.01 7.22 -11.30
CA ALA A 358 -62.82 8.37 -11.68
C ALA A 358 -63.54 8.14 -13.02
N GLU A 359 -64.78 8.63 -13.12
CA GLU A 359 -65.62 8.48 -14.31
C GLU A 359 -64.97 9.09 -15.55
N LYS A 360 -64.50 10.34 -15.46
CA LYS A 360 -63.82 11.03 -16.55
C LYS A 360 -62.58 10.27 -17.05
N PHE A 361 -61.84 9.59 -16.18
CA PHE A 361 -60.72 8.75 -16.61
C PHE A 361 -61.20 7.54 -17.41
N ARG A 362 -62.21 6.82 -16.90
CA ARG A 362 -62.79 5.65 -17.56
C ARG A 362 -63.38 5.99 -18.93
N GLU A 363 -64.16 7.06 -19.02
CA GLU A 363 -64.74 7.55 -20.28
C GLU A 363 -63.63 7.94 -21.28
N THR A 364 -62.57 8.59 -20.81
CA THR A 364 -61.44 8.95 -21.67
C THR A 364 -60.75 7.70 -22.22
N VAL A 365 -60.46 6.72 -21.37
CA VAL A 365 -59.84 5.43 -21.76
C VAL A 365 -60.71 4.67 -22.76
N GLU A 366 -62.02 4.64 -22.53
CA GLU A 366 -62.99 3.99 -23.43
C GLU A 366 -63.08 4.72 -24.78
N SER A 367 -63.11 6.06 -24.79
CA SER A 367 -63.10 6.88 -26.02
C SER A 367 -61.82 6.70 -26.86
N MET A 368 -60.74 6.27 -26.21
CA MET A 368 -59.46 5.94 -26.84
C MET A 368 -59.42 4.50 -27.38
N GLY A 369 -60.45 3.70 -27.16
CA GLY A 369 -60.46 2.28 -27.54
C GLY A 369 -59.51 1.40 -26.73
N LEU A 370 -59.09 1.89 -25.55
CA LEU A 370 -58.23 1.15 -24.63
C LEU A 370 -59.07 0.31 -23.66
N THR A 371 -58.57 -0.87 -23.31
CA THR A 371 -59.21 -1.71 -22.28
C THR A 371 -58.61 -1.40 -20.91
N GLN A 372 -59.41 -0.88 -20.00
CA GLN A 372 -58.97 -0.66 -18.62
C GLN A 372 -58.78 -1.99 -17.87
N SER A 373 -57.71 -2.07 -17.09
CA SER A 373 -57.48 -3.13 -16.11
C SER A 373 -56.96 -2.52 -14.81
N MET A 374 -57.38 -3.07 -13.66
CA MET A 374 -56.89 -2.61 -12.35
C MET A 374 -56.30 -3.76 -11.54
N SER A 375 -55.29 -3.46 -10.73
CA SER A 375 -54.73 -4.41 -9.77
C SER A 375 -55.72 -4.76 -8.66
N ARG A 376 -55.40 -5.80 -7.89
CA ARG A 376 -56.13 -6.09 -6.65
C ARG A 376 -55.74 -5.07 -5.57
N LYS A 377 -56.71 -4.68 -4.74
CA LYS A 377 -56.45 -3.78 -3.61
C LYS A 377 -55.29 -4.28 -2.73
N GLY A 378 -54.30 -3.42 -2.49
CA GLY A 378 -53.16 -3.73 -1.63
C GLY A 378 -52.12 -4.69 -2.22
N ASN A 379 -52.12 -4.94 -3.53
CA ASN A 379 -51.18 -5.84 -4.19
C ASN A 379 -50.22 -5.09 -5.12
N CYS A 380 -49.10 -4.61 -4.57
CA CYS A 380 -48.03 -3.91 -5.30
C CYS A 380 -47.44 -4.73 -6.46
N TRP A 381 -47.44 -6.06 -6.36
CA TRP A 381 -46.88 -6.95 -7.37
C TRP A 381 -47.59 -6.87 -8.72
N ASP A 382 -48.85 -6.42 -8.73
CA ASP A 382 -49.64 -6.30 -9.96
C ASP A 382 -49.21 -5.08 -10.81
N ASN A 383 -48.45 -4.12 -10.26
CA ASN A 383 -47.89 -2.97 -10.98
C ASN A 383 -46.36 -2.83 -10.81
N ALA A 384 -45.68 -3.95 -10.53
CA ALA A 384 -44.27 -3.96 -10.15
C ALA A 384 -43.32 -3.24 -11.13
N PRO A 385 -43.50 -3.28 -12.47
CA PRO A 385 -42.61 -2.55 -13.38
C PRO A 385 -42.67 -1.03 -13.23
N CYS A 386 -43.87 -0.47 -13.00
CA CYS A 386 -44.03 0.98 -12.80
C CYS A 386 -43.47 1.41 -11.44
N GLU A 387 -43.72 0.63 -10.38
CA GLU A 387 -43.07 0.84 -9.08
C GLU A 387 -41.54 0.79 -9.18
N SER A 388 -41.01 -0.17 -9.96
CA SER A 388 -39.57 -0.32 -10.21
C SER A 388 -39.01 0.87 -10.99
N PHE A 389 -39.79 1.48 -11.89
CA PHE A 389 -39.40 2.70 -12.59
C PHE A 389 -39.27 3.87 -11.62
N PHE A 390 -40.29 4.14 -10.80
CA PHE A 390 -40.25 5.23 -9.82
C PHE A 390 -39.20 5.02 -8.74
N GLY A 391 -38.98 3.77 -8.31
CA GLY A 391 -37.91 3.41 -7.39
C GLY A 391 -36.53 3.78 -7.93
N LYS A 392 -36.26 3.51 -9.22
CA LYS A 392 -35.02 3.92 -9.89
C LYS A 392 -34.95 5.44 -10.03
N MET A 393 -36.02 6.10 -10.47
CA MET A 393 -36.04 7.56 -10.61
C MET A 393 -35.66 8.25 -9.30
N LYS A 394 -36.30 7.90 -8.20
CA LYS A 394 -36.02 8.50 -6.88
C LYS A 394 -34.67 8.10 -6.27
N GLN A 395 -33.98 7.13 -6.85
CA GLN A 395 -32.63 6.71 -6.42
C GLN A 395 -31.55 7.36 -7.30
N GLU A 396 -31.81 7.44 -8.60
CA GLU A 396 -30.86 7.96 -9.58
C GLU A 396 -30.94 9.48 -9.66
N VAL A 397 -32.09 10.11 -9.41
CA VAL A 397 -32.26 11.57 -9.38
C VAL A 397 -32.09 12.08 -7.95
N LEU A 398 -31.16 13.01 -7.75
CA LEU A 398 -31.02 13.79 -6.51
C LEU A 398 -31.96 15.00 -6.57
N PHE A 399 -33.20 14.84 -6.11
CA PHE A 399 -34.12 15.96 -5.98
C PHE A 399 -33.68 16.85 -4.82
N ASP A 400 -33.42 18.14 -5.10
CA ASP A 400 -33.12 19.14 -4.09
C ASP A 400 -34.39 19.44 -3.27
N GLU A 401 -34.27 19.44 -1.94
CA GLU A 401 -35.38 19.75 -1.04
C GLU A 401 -35.83 21.21 -1.16
N ASN A 402 -34.99 22.10 -1.73
CA ASN A 402 -35.29 23.50 -1.95
C ASN A 402 -35.60 23.84 -3.42
N ALA A 403 -35.61 22.86 -4.33
CA ALA A 403 -35.96 23.08 -5.73
C ALA A 403 -37.38 23.66 -5.87
N SER A 404 -37.57 24.55 -6.83
CA SER A 404 -38.88 25.00 -7.28
C SER A 404 -39.63 23.92 -8.06
N ASP A 405 -40.95 24.08 -8.22
CA ASP A 405 -41.76 23.17 -9.04
C ASP A 405 -41.22 23.02 -10.48
N GLN A 406 -40.72 24.12 -11.07
CA GLN A 406 -40.16 24.11 -12.42
C GLN A 406 -38.86 23.32 -12.49
N GLU A 407 -38.02 23.40 -11.45
CA GLU A 407 -36.78 22.60 -11.35
C GLU A 407 -37.10 21.12 -11.17
N ILE A 408 -38.14 20.78 -10.39
CA ILE A 408 -38.63 19.40 -10.25
C ILE A 408 -39.14 18.87 -11.60
N GLU A 409 -39.99 19.63 -12.30
CA GLU A 409 -40.49 19.24 -13.62
C GLU A 409 -39.33 19.03 -14.61
N THR A 410 -38.35 19.94 -14.62
CA THR A 410 -37.16 19.84 -15.47
C THR A 410 -36.36 18.57 -15.15
N ALA A 411 -36.10 18.30 -13.87
CA ALA A 411 -35.38 17.09 -13.45
C ALA A 411 -36.11 15.79 -13.82
N VAL A 412 -37.44 15.77 -13.74
CA VAL A 412 -38.27 14.65 -14.18
C VAL A 412 -38.18 14.46 -15.70
N ASN A 413 -38.33 15.54 -16.47
CA ASN A 413 -38.23 15.52 -17.93
C ASN A 413 -36.86 15.01 -18.39
N ASP A 414 -35.78 15.52 -17.80
CA ASP A 414 -34.41 15.10 -18.08
C ASP A 414 -34.20 13.62 -17.76
N TYR A 415 -34.71 13.16 -16.62
CA TYR A 415 -34.60 11.76 -16.24
C TYR A 415 -35.37 10.85 -17.19
N ILE A 416 -36.57 11.23 -17.63
CA ILE A 416 -37.36 10.45 -18.57
C ILE A 416 -36.65 10.35 -19.92
N ASN A 417 -36.11 11.47 -20.43
CA ASN A 417 -35.29 11.46 -21.64
C ASN A 417 -34.03 10.58 -21.50
N TYR A 418 -33.34 10.66 -20.36
CA TYR A 418 -32.22 9.76 -20.07
C TYR A 418 -32.66 8.29 -20.02
N TYR A 419 -33.76 7.97 -19.31
CA TYR A 419 -34.26 6.61 -19.15
C TYR A 419 -34.63 5.99 -20.50
N ARG A 420 -35.27 6.79 -21.35
CA ARG A 420 -35.76 6.39 -22.67
C ARG A 420 -34.63 6.16 -23.67
N TYR A 421 -33.69 7.09 -23.78
CA TYR A 421 -32.73 7.12 -24.91
C TYR A 421 -31.28 6.82 -24.54
N ARG A 422 -30.92 6.81 -23.25
CA ARG A 422 -29.51 6.71 -22.81
C ARG A 422 -29.29 5.66 -21.72
N ARG A 423 -30.36 5.10 -21.15
CA ARG A 423 -30.28 4.15 -20.04
C ARG A 423 -30.42 2.71 -20.51
N TYR A 424 -29.29 2.09 -20.84
CA TYR A 424 -29.24 0.67 -21.19
C TYR A 424 -29.74 -0.26 -20.07
N GLN A 425 -30.39 -1.36 -20.47
CA GLN A 425 -30.96 -2.35 -19.57
C GLN A 425 -30.58 -3.77 -20.02
N GLU A 426 -29.94 -4.56 -19.15
CA GLU A 426 -29.58 -5.94 -19.50
C GLU A 426 -30.82 -6.80 -19.81
N GLY A 427 -31.96 -6.52 -19.16
CA GLY A 427 -33.23 -7.22 -19.44
C GLY A 427 -33.80 -6.93 -20.83
N LEU A 428 -33.27 -5.93 -21.52
CA LEU A 428 -33.61 -5.56 -22.90
C LEU A 428 -32.43 -5.86 -23.85
N GLY A 429 -31.54 -6.79 -23.50
CA GLY A 429 -30.41 -7.16 -24.36
C GLY A 429 -29.32 -6.09 -24.46
N ASP A 430 -29.08 -5.35 -23.38
CA ASP A 430 -28.15 -4.20 -23.33
C ASP A 430 -28.58 -3.01 -24.23
N MET A 431 -29.85 -2.94 -24.64
CA MET A 431 -30.45 -1.79 -25.34
C MET A 431 -31.14 -0.82 -24.38
N THR A 432 -31.37 0.41 -24.85
CA THR A 432 -32.28 1.37 -24.21
C THR A 432 -33.73 0.98 -24.48
N PRO A 433 -34.69 1.44 -23.66
CA PRO A 433 -36.13 1.21 -23.89
C PRO A 433 -36.57 1.61 -25.30
N TYR A 434 -36.09 2.77 -25.79
CA TYR A 434 -36.42 3.26 -27.12
C TYR A 434 -35.85 2.36 -28.22
N GLU A 435 -34.56 2.01 -28.16
CA GLU A 435 -33.93 1.13 -29.15
C GLU A 435 -34.65 -0.22 -29.20
N TYR A 436 -34.92 -0.82 -28.03
CA TYR A 436 -35.64 -2.09 -27.97
C TYR A 436 -37.07 -1.97 -28.52
N GLY A 437 -37.80 -0.89 -28.19
CA GLY A 437 -39.11 -0.62 -28.75
C GLY A 437 -39.07 -0.47 -30.27
N ALA A 438 -38.08 0.25 -30.81
CA ALA A 438 -37.88 0.38 -32.24
C ALA A 438 -37.66 -0.97 -32.91
N THR A 439 -36.88 -1.90 -32.31
CA THR A 439 -36.71 -3.26 -32.85
C THR A 439 -38.00 -4.09 -32.88
N LEU A 440 -38.95 -3.83 -32.00
CA LEU A 440 -40.24 -4.55 -31.96
C LEU A 440 -41.30 -3.95 -32.90
N LEU A 441 -41.14 -2.69 -33.30
CA LEU A 441 -42.06 -1.97 -34.19
C LEU A 441 -41.60 -1.94 -35.64
N SER A 442 -40.34 -2.33 -35.90
CA SER A 442 -39.76 -2.44 -37.25
C SER A 442 -39.87 -3.86 -37.85
N VAL A 443 -40.44 -4.79 -37.09
CA VAL A 443 -40.88 -6.13 -37.51
C VAL A 443 -42.38 -6.07 -37.74
#